data_AF-A0A1F1L659-F1
#
_entry.id   AF-A0A1F1L659-F1
#
_cell.length_a   1.000
_cell.length_b   1.000
_cell.length_c   1.000
_cell.angle_alpha   90.00
_cell.angle_beta   90.00
_cell.angle_gamma   90.00
#
_symmetry.space_group_name_H-M   'P 1'
#
loop_
_entity.id
_entity.type
_entity.pdbx_description
1 polymer ?
#
loop_
_entity_poly.entity_id
_entity_poly.type
_entity_poly.pdbx_seq_one_letter_code
_entity_poly.pdbx_strand_id
1 'polypeptide(L)'
;MSNELDNNVNIKDEVKNITKNLVESLSQISAGINEVAVGVQQLAEMNTQLLRETNEANKKAKNSDEIVGIIQDISKQTTLLGLNASIEAARAGDSGKGFAVVAQEIRKLSNTSKESINKIDTIIKYISNSISSIDDSLNSTNEISQNQSAALQQITASVEELNSTAHLLGTIADKL
;
A
#
# COMPACT_ATOMS: atom_id res chain seq x y z
N MET A 1 -26.12 49.57 -43.11
CA MET A 1 -27.41 49.30 -42.42
C MET A 1 -27.86 47.85 -42.54
N SER A 2 -28.38 47.31 -43.66
CA SER A 2 -28.85 45.89 -43.69
C SER A 2 -27.72 44.87 -43.43
N ASN A 3 -26.59 45.00 -44.13
CA ASN A 3 -25.42 44.12 -43.94
C ASN A 3 -24.77 44.20 -42.55
N GLU A 4 -24.95 45.30 -41.81
CA GLU A 4 -24.38 45.44 -40.45
C GLU A 4 -25.30 44.83 -39.39
N LEU A 5 -26.61 44.94 -39.58
CA LEU A 5 -27.59 44.29 -38.70
C LEU A 5 -27.49 42.77 -38.81
N ASP A 6 -27.42 42.24 -40.04
CA ASP A 6 -27.29 40.81 -40.30
C ASP A 6 -25.98 40.24 -39.74
N ASN A 7 -24.89 41.01 -39.79
CA ASN A 7 -23.59 40.59 -39.26
C ASN A 7 -23.56 40.57 -37.72
N ASN A 8 -24.18 41.57 -37.05
CA ASN A 8 -24.30 41.59 -35.59
C ASN A 8 -25.19 40.45 -35.05
N VAL A 9 -26.29 40.13 -35.73
CA VAL A 9 -27.15 38.99 -35.37
C VAL A 9 -26.37 37.68 -35.48
N ASN A 10 -25.56 37.51 -36.52
CA ASN A 10 -24.74 36.30 -36.69
C ASN A 10 -23.66 36.16 -35.60
N ILE A 11 -22.95 37.25 -35.26
CA ILE A 11 -21.94 37.25 -34.18
C ILE A 11 -22.59 36.92 -32.82
N LYS A 12 -23.76 37.48 -32.54
CA LYS A 12 -24.51 37.21 -31.31
C LYS A 12 -24.83 35.72 -31.16
N ASP A 13 -25.37 35.11 -32.20
CA ASP A 13 -25.75 33.69 -32.18
C ASP A 13 -24.51 32.78 -32.08
N GLU A 14 -23.41 33.16 -32.73
CA GLU A 14 -22.14 32.44 -32.63
C GLU A 14 -21.56 32.49 -31.21
N VAL A 15 -21.49 33.67 -30.58
CA VAL A 15 -21.00 33.82 -29.20
C VAL A 15 -21.90 33.08 -28.21
N LYS A 16 -23.23 33.09 -28.41
CA LYS A 16 -24.16 32.31 -27.59
C LYS A 16 -23.92 30.81 -27.71
N ASN A 17 -23.72 30.29 -28.92
CA ASN A 17 -23.44 28.88 -29.14
C ASN A 17 -22.10 28.46 -28.50
N ILE A 18 -21.05 29.28 -28.66
CA ILE A 18 -19.75 29.05 -28.01
C ILE A 18 -19.90 29.04 -26.49
N THR A 19 -20.62 30.02 -25.94
CA THR A 19 -20.84 30.13 -24.49
C THR A 19 -21.62 28.92 -23.95
N LYS A 20 -22.66 28.48 -24.67
CA LYS A 20 -23.43 27.29 -24.30
C LYS A 20 -22.55 26.04 -24.29
N ASN A 21 -21.77 25.81 -25.35
CA ASN A 21 -20.84 24.68 -25.43
C ASN A 21 -19.77 24.72 -24.34
N LEU A 22 -19.29 25.92 -23.98
CA LEU A 22 -18.34 26.12 -22.90
C LEU A 22 -18.95 25.75 -21.54
N VAL A 23 -20.16 26.22 -21.23
CA VAL A 23 -20.87 25.86 -19.98
C VAL A 23 -21.12 24.36 -19.90
N GLU A 24 -21.54 23.73 -21.00
CA GLU A 24 -21.73 22.27 -21.06
C GLU A 24 -20.41 21.53 -20.80
N SER A 25 -19.30 21.98 -21.39
CA SER A 25 -17.97 21.39 -21.18
C SER A 25 -17.48 21.58 -19.74
N LEU A 26 -17.69 22.75 -19.14
CA LEU A 26 -17.33 23.03 -17.75
C LEU A 26 -18.15 22.18 -16.77
N SER A 27 -19.43 21.95 -17.06
CA SER A 27 -20.27 21.04 -16.29
C SER A 27 -19.74 19.60 -16.34
N GLN A 28 -19.30 19.13 -17.51
CA GLN A 28 -18.67 17.81 -17.64
C GLN A 28 -17.35 17.72 -16.89
N ILE A 29 -16.49 18.75 -16.98
CA ILE A 29 -15.24 18.82 -16.23
C ILE A 29 -15.52 18.80 -14.72
N SER A 30 -16.50 19.58 -14.25
CA SER A 30 -16.90 19.60 -12.84
C SER A 30 -17.36 18.23 -12.35
N ALA A 31 -18.11 17.48 -13.17
CA ALA A 31 -18.50 16.12 -12.83
C ALA A 31 -17.29 15.19 -12.73
N GLY A 32 -16.35 15.28 -13.68
CA GLY A 32 -15.10 14.51 -13.65
C GLY A 32 -14.22 14.83 -12.44
N ILE A 33 -14.11 16.10 -12.05
CA ILE A 33 -13.38 16.52 -10.84
C ILE A 33 -13.99 15.89 -9.59
N ASN A 34 -15.32 15.89 -9.47
CA ASN A 34 -16.00 15.26 -8.33
C ASN A 34 -15.75 13.75 -8.27
N GLU A 35 -15.76 13.08 -9.43
CA GLU A 35 -15.45 11.64 -9.50
C GLU A 35 -14.02 11.35 -9.04
N VAL A 36 -13.04 12.14 -9.50
CA VAL A 36 -11.65 11.99 -9.07
C VAL A 36 -11.49 12.33 -7.58
N ALA A 37 -12.20 13.35 -7.06
CA ALA A 37 -12.17 13.70 -5.64
C ALA A 37 -12.69 12.56 -4.75
N VAL A 38 -13.78 11.90 -5.16
CA VAL A 38 -14.28 10.69 -4.49
C VAL A 38 -13.23 9.58 -4.54
N GLY A 39 -12.58 9.37 -5.68
CA GLY A 39 -11.51 8.39 -5.83
C GLY A 39 -10.31 8.65 -4.91
N VAL A 40 -9.88 9.91 -4.76
CA VAL A 40 -8.80 10.32 -3.85
C VAL A 40 -9.17 10.06 -2.39
N GLN A 41 -10.42 10.34 -1.99
CA GLN A 41 -10.90 10.05 -0.64
C GLN A 41 -10.92 8.55 -0.34
N GLN A 42 -11.43 7.74 -1.28
CA GLN A 42 -11.41 6.28 -1.17
C GLN A 42 -9.98 5.73 -1.11
N LEU A 43 -9.06 6.30 -1.88
CA LEU A 43 -7.64 5.93 -1.84
C LEU A 43 -7.04 6.22 -0.46
N ALA A 44 -7.33 7.37 0.15
CA ALA A 44 -6.85 7.72 1.48
C ALA A 44 -7.38 6.76 2.57
N GLU A 45 -8.65 6.36 2.48
CA GLU A 45 -9.26 5.38 3.37
C GLU A 45 -8.61 3.99 3.22
N MET A 46 -8.44 3.53 1.98
CA MET A 46 -7.77 2.27 1.67
C MET A 46 -6.32 2.27 2.16
N ASN A 47 -5.60 3.38 1.98
CA ASN A 47 -4.22 3.54 2.45
C ASN A 47 -4.13 3.45 3.98
N THR A 48 -5.08 4.07 4.69
CA THR A 48 -5.19 3.99 6.15
C THR A 48 -5.46 2.56 6.63
N GLN A 49 -6.32 1.81 5.91
CA GLN A 49 -6.57 0.40 6.22
C GLN A 49 -5.32 -0.45 5.99
N LEU A 50 -4.64 -0.29 4.85
CA LEU A 50 -3.40 -1.02 4.54
C LEU A 50 -2.29 -0.74 5.55
N LEU A 51 -2.18 0.49 6.05
CA LEU A 51 -1.25 0.83 7.14
C LEU A 51 -1.54 0.04 8.41
N ARG A 52 -2.81 -0.15 8.77
CA ARG A 52 -3.19 -0.98 9.94
C ARG A 52 -2.85 -2.45 9.71
N GLU A 53 -3.17 -2.99 8.54
CA GLU A 53 -2.87 -4.38 8.20
C GLU A 53 -1.37 -4.66 8.15
N THR A 54 -0.59 -3.73 7.61
CA THR A 54 0.88 -3.79 7.55
C THR A 54 1.48 -3.75 8.96
N ASN A 55 0.97 -2.89 9.85
CA ASN A 55 1.38 -2.85 11.25
C ASN A 55 1.07 -4.15 12.00
N GLU A 56 -0.10 -4.74 11.79
CA GLU A 56 -0.46 -6.04 12.36
C GLU A 56 0.43 -7.17 11.80
N ALA A 57 0.71 -7.16 10.49
CA ALA A 57 1.65 -8.11 9.89
C ALA A 57 3.05 -7.99 10.49
N ASN A 58 3.54 -6.76 10.72
CA ASN A 58 4.83 -6.50 11.36
C ASN A 58 4.90 -7.09 12.78
N LYS A 59 3.84 -6.88 13.58
CA LYS A 59 3.75 -7.48 14.92
C LYS A 59 3.79 -9.00 14.86
N LYS A 60 3.04 -9.62 13.94
CA LYS A 60 3.05 -11.08 13.76
C LYS A 60 4.41 -11.60 13.31
N ALA A 61 5.11 -10.88 12.44
CA ALA A 61 6.46 -11.24 12.02
C ALA A 61 7.44 -11.20 13.21
N LYS A 62 7.41 -10.14 14.03
CA LYS A 62 8.22 -10.04 15.25
C LYS A 62 7.94 -11.15 16.27
N ASN A 63 6.66 -11.46 16.51
CA ASN A 63 6.30 -12.58 17.39
C ASN A 63 6.81 -13.92 16.84
N SER A 64 6.78 -14.10 15.52
CA SER A 64 7.30 -15.32 14.88
C SER A 64 8.82 -15.42 15.04
N ASP A 65 9.53 -14.30 14.93
CA ASP A 65 10.98 -14.21 15.13
C ASP A 65 11.37 -14.61 16.56
N GLU A 66 10.62 -14.13 17.57
CA GLU A 66 10.81 -14.52 18.97
C GLU A 66 10.61 -16.02 19.19
N ILE A 67 9.54 -16.59 18.61
CA ILE A 67 9.27 -18.04 18.69
C ILE A 67 10.40 -18.83 18.04
N VAL A 68 10.89 -18.41 16.87
CA VAL A 68 12.02 -19.04 16.19
C VAL A 68 13.28 -19.02 17.06
N GLY A 69 13.55 -17.91 17.76
CA GLY A 69 14.63 -17.81 18.74
C GLY A 69 14.50 -18.84 19.88
N ILE A 70 13.31 -18.97 20.46
CA ILE A 70 13.03 -19.96 21.52
C ILE A 70 13.27 -21.39 21.02
N ILE A 71 12.77 -21.73 19.83
CA ILE A 71 12.94 -23.08 19.25
C ILE A 71 14.43 -23.33 18.94
N GLN A 72 15.18 -22.31 18.50
CA GLN A 72 16.61 -22.42 18.28
C GLN A 72 17.36 -22.77 19.57
N ASP A 73 16.98 -22.18 20.70
CA ASP A 73 17.57 -22.48 22.00
C ASP A 73 17.19 -23.87 22.51
N ILE A 74 15.94 -24.31 22.31
CA ILE A 74 15.50 -25.69 22.57
C ILE A 74 16.32 -26.69 21.75
N SER A 75 16.56 -26.42 20.46
CA SER A 75 17.38 -27.28 19.59
C SER A 75 18.83 -27.37 20.07
N LYS A 76 19.43 -26.26 20.52
CA LYS A 76 20.78 -26.26 21.13
C LYS A 76 20.82 -27.09 22.41
N GLN A 77 19.86 -26.91 23.31
CA GLN A 77 19.77 -27.68 24.55
C GLN A 77 19.57 -29.18 24.28
N THR A 78 18.71 -29.52 23.32
CA THR A 78 18.47 -30.92 22.92
C THR A 78 19.72 -31.57 22.35
N THR A 79 20.51 -30.81 21.58
CA THR A 79 21.82 -31.26 21.07
C THR A 79 22.79 -31.58 22.22
N LEU A 80 22.84 -30.74 23.25
CA LEU A 80 23.67 -30.96 24.45
C LEU A 80 23.20 -32.16 25.28
N LEU A 81 21.88 -32.33 25.44
CA LEU A 81 21.28 -33.50 26.09
C LEU A 81 21.65 -34.79 25.35
N GLY A 82 21.54 -34.80 24.03
CA GLY A 82 21.96 -35.94 23.20
C GLY A 82 23.45 -36.23 23.32
N LEU A 83 24.30 -35.21 23.40
CA LEU A 83 25.74 -35.38 23.64
C LEU A 83 26.03 -36.02 25.00
N ASN A 84 25.41 -35.51 26.08
CA ASN A 84 25.56 -36.06 27.42
C ASN A 84 25.10 -37.53 27.47
N ALA A 85 23.98 -37.86 26.81
CA ALA A 85 23.49 -39.22 26.70
C ALA A 85 24.46 -40.12 25.93
N SER A 86 25.09 -39.64 24.85
CA SER A 86 26.14 -40.39 24.13
C SER A 86 27.36 -40.67 25.01
N ILE A 87 27.78 -39.71 25.84
CA ILE A 87 28.91 -39.88 26.77
C ILE A 87 28.59 -40.93 27.83
N GLU A 88 27.41 -40.87 28.44
CA GLU A 88 27.02 -41.82 29.48
C GLU A 88 26.80 -43.23 28.91
N ALA A 89 26.25 -43.33 27.69
CA ALA A 89 26.14 -44.59 26.96
C ALA A 89 27.51 -45.23 26.68
N ALA A 90 28.51 -44.43 26.29
CA ALA A 90 29.88 -44.91 26.11
C ALA A 90 30.50 -45.37 27.45
N ARG A 91 30.21 -44.66 28.55
CA ARG A 91 30.68 -44.99 29.89
C ARG A 91 30.09 -46.31 30.43
N ALA A 92 28.84 -46.62 30.08
CA ALA A 92 28.18 -47.87 30.41
C ALA A 92 28.65 -49.09 29.58
N GLY A 93 29.54 -48.88 28.61
CA GLY A 93 30.13 -49.96 27.79
C GLY A 93 29.07 -50.76 27.02
N ASP A 94 29.10 -52.08 27.13
CA ASP A 94 28.17 -52.96 26.41
C ASP A 94 26.70 -52.74 26.78
N SER A 95 26.42 -52.40 28.05
CA SER A 95 25.06 -52.12 28.53
C SER A 95 24.49 -50.80 27.96
N GLY A 96 25.34 -49.90 27.46
CA GLY A 96 24.95 -48.60 26.91
C GLY A 96 24.67 -48.58 25.41
N LYS A 97 24.91 -49.68 24.67
CA LYS A 97 24.81 -49.72 23.20
C LYS A 97 23.45 -49.26 22.66
N GLY A 98 22.35 -49.66 23.31
CA GLY A 98 20.99 -49.20 22.92
C GLY A 98 20.78 -47.71 23.15
N PHE A 99 21.25 -47.17 24.28
CA PHE A 99 21.19 -45.75 24.58
C PHE A 99 22.07 -44.91 23.64
N ALA A 100 23.20 -45.44 23.19
CA ALA A 100 24.08 -44.76 22.22
C ALA A 100 23.35 -44.48 20.89
N VAL A 101 22.57 -45.45 20.39
CA VAL A 101 21.77 -45.30 19.17
C VAL A 101 20.72 -44.21 19.34
N VAL A 102 19.99 -44.23 20.46
CA VAL A 102 18.97 -43.21 20.76
C VAL A 102 19.60 -41.81 20.85
N ALA A 103 20.73 -41.69 21.54
CA ALA A 103 21.44 -40.42 21.68
C ALA A 103 21.92 -39.86 20.33
N GLN A 104 22.36 -40.73 19.42
CA GLN A 104 22.76 -40.34 18.07
C GLN A 104 21.55 -39.86 17.24
N GLU A 105 20.40 -40.51 17.35
CA GLU A 105 19.18 -40.08 16.66
C GLU A 105 18.66 -38.74 17.20
N ILE A 106 18.73 -38.51 18.52
CA ILE A 106 18.41 -37.21 19.14
C ILE A 106 19.29 -36.09 18.58
N ARG A 107 20.60 -36.33 18.45
CA ARG A 107 21.53 -35.33 17.87
C ARG A 107 21.21 -35.06 16.40
N LYS A 108 20.92 -36.10 15.62
CA LYS A 108 20.54 -35.97 14.21
C LYS A 108 19.25 -35.16 14.07
N LEU A 109 18.23 -35.47 14.86
CA LEU A 109 16.96 -34.72 14.86
C LEU A 109 17.17 -33.26 15.24
N SER A 110 17.96 -33.00 16.29
CA SER A 110 18.26 -31.64 16.74
C SER A 110 18.96 -30.80 15.67
N ASN A 111 19.90 -31.41 14.93
CA ASN A 111 20.59 -30.75 13.81
C ASN A 111 19.62 -30.43 12.66
N THR A 112 18.78 -31.39 12.26
CA THR A 112 17.75 -31.17 11.23
C THR A 112 16.76 -30.07 11.63
N SER A 113 16.37 -30.04 12.91
CA SER A 113 15.54 -28.95 13.46
C SER A 113 16.26 -27.62 13.34
N LYS A 114 17.55 -27.52 13.70
CA LYS A 114 18.35 -26.30 13.57
C LYS A 114 18.40 -25.77 12.13
N GLU A 115 18.62 -26.65 11.15
CA GLU A 115 18.61 -26.28 9.74
C GLU A 115 17.24 -25.74 9.29
N SER A 116 16.16 -26.36 9.76
CA SER A 116 14.79 -25.93 9.44
C SER A 116 14.48 -24.57 10.06
N ILE A 117 14.88 -24.36 11.32
CA ILE A 117 14.73 -23.09 12.04
C ILE A 117 15.46 -21.96 11.31
N ASN A 118 16.71 -22.20 10.85
CA ASN A 118 17.46 -21.20 10.08
C ASN A 118 16.76 -20.80 8.77
N LYS A 119 16.09 -21.76 8.11
CA LYS A 119 15.28 -21.47 6.91
C LYS A 119 14.07 -20.62 7.25
N ILE A 120 13.39 -20.91 8.37
CA ILE A 120 12.24 -20.13 8.84
C ILE A 120 12.66 -18.70 9.22
N ASP A 121 13.76 -18.53 9.96
CA ASP A 121 14.36 -17.23 10.30
C ASP A 121 14.61 -16.39 9.04
N THR A 122 15.19 -17.01 8.00
CA THR A 122 15.42 -16.37 6.71
C THR A 122 14.10 -15.89 6.08
N ILE A 123 13.06 -16.73 6.06
CA ILE A 123 11.73 -16.38 5.53
C ILE A 123 11.09 -15.22 6.32
N ILE A 124 11.19 -15.23 7.65
CA ILE A 124 10.65 -14.16 8.50
C ILE A 124 11.34 -12.82 8.22
N LYS A 125 12.66 -12.83 8.01
CA LYS A 125 13.41 -11.64 7.61
C LYS A 125 12.97 -11.11 6.25
N TYR A 126 12.75 -12.00 5.27
CA TYR A 126 12.19 -11.59 3.98
C TYR A 126 10.79 -10.98 4.13
N ILE A 127 9.91 -11.57 4.93
CA ILE A 127 8.58 -11.03 5.21
C ILE A 127 8.69 -9.64 5.84
N SER A 128 9.58 -9.47 6.83
CA SER A 128 9.78 -8.19 7.52
C SER A 128 10.28 -7.10 6.57
N ASN A 129 11.20 -7.44 5.66
CA ASN A 129 11.66 -6.50 4.63
C ASN A 129 10.55 -6.12 3.65
N SER A 130 9.74 -7.10 3.20
CA SER A 130 8.59 -6.82 2.33
C SER A 130 7.56 -5.90 3.00
N ILE A 131 7.30 -6.10 4.30
CA ILE A 131 6.44 -5.22 5.10
C ILE A 131 7.00 -3.79 5.13
N SER A 132 8.31 -3.62 5.30
CA SER A 132 8.95 -2.30 5.26
C SER A 132 8.79 -1.61 3.90
N SER A 133 8.99 -2.34 2.79
CA SER A 133 8.80 -1.78 1.45
C SER A 133 7.35 -1.39 1.18
N ILE A 134 6.39 -2.13 1.75
CA ILE A 134 4.97 -1.78 1.69
C ILE A 134 4.74 -0.47 2.45
N ASP A 135 5.28 -0.31 3.65
CA ASP A 135 5.14 0.91 4.45
C ASP A 135 5.66 2.16 3.70
N ASP A 136 6.83 2.06 3.07
CA ASP A 136 7.39 3.14 2.23
C ASP A 136 6.48 3.49 1.04
N SER A 137 5.88 2.47 0.42
CA SER A 137 4.94 2.64 -0.70
C SER A 137 3.63 3.30 -0.25
N LEU A 138 3.13 2.96 0.93
CA LEU A 138 1.93 3.56 1.53
C LEU A 138 2.17 5.03 1.90
N ASN A 139 3.35 5.35 2.43
CA ASN A 139 3.76 6.74 2.70
C ASN A 139 3.81 7.57 1.42
N SER A 140 4.43 7.04 0.37
CA SER A 140 4.48 7.68 -0.95
C SER A 140 3.08 7.87 -1.56
N THR A 141 2.22 6.87 -1.43
CA THR A 141 0.83 6.93 -1.90
C THR A 141 0.03 8.00 -1.15
N ASN A 142 0.27 8.15 0.15
CA ASN A 142 -0.36 9.20 0.96
C ASN A 142 0.02 10.60 0.47
N GLU A 143 1.31 10.82 0.18
CA GLU A 143 1.82 12.09 -0.31
C GLU A 143 1.25 12.43 -1.70
N ILE A 144 1.18 11.44 -2.60
CA ILE A 144 0.54 11.59 -3.91
C ILE A 144 -0.95 11.95 -3.76
N SER A 145 -1.67 11.27 -2.87
CA SER A 145 -3.09 11.52 -2.62
C SER A 145 -3.34 12.94 -2.10
N GLN A 146 -2.50 13.44 -1.19
CA GLN A 146 -2.57 14.82 -0.70
C GLN A 146 -2.32 15.84 -1.81
N ASN A 147 -1.31 15.61 -2.65
CA ASN A 147 -1.01 16.48 -3.80
C ASN A 147 -2.16 16.48 -4.82
N GLN A 148 -2.79 15.32 -5.08
CA GLN A 148 -3.97 15.23 -5.93
C GLN A 148 -5.15 16.00 -5.35
N SER A 149 -5.40 15.90 -4.04
CA SER A 149 -6.46 16.65 -3.38
C SER A 149 -6.27 18.17 -3.54
N ALA A 150 -5.04 18.67 -3.33
CA ALA A 150 -4.71 20.08 -3.52
C ALA A 150 -4.88 20.53 -4.99
N ALA A 151 -4.44 19.71 -5.95
CA ALA A 151 -4.62 19.98 -7.37
C ALA A 151 -6.10 20.05 -7.75
N LEU A 152 -6.93 19.13 -7.24
CA LEU A 152 -8.37 19.15 -7.50
C LEU A 152 -9.03 20.42 -6.98
N GLN A 153 -8.66 20.90 -5.78
CA GLN A 153 -9.16 22.17 -5.25
C GLN A 153 -8.83 23.36 -6.17
N GLN A 154 -7.61 23.40 -6.72
CA GLN A 154 -7.22 24.42 -7.68
C GLN A 154 -8.03 24.34 -8.97
N ILE A 155 -8.22 23.13 -9.52
CA ILE A 155 -9.01 22.94 -10.74
C ILE A 155 -10.48 23.34 -10.50
N THR A 156 -11.07 22.98 -9.35
CA THR A 156 -12.43 23.40 -8.99
C THR A 156 -12.56 24.92 -9.02
N ALA A 157 -11.63 25.65 -8.39
CA ALA A 157 -11.64 27.11 -8.40
C ALA A 157 -11.53 27.69 -9.81
N SER A 158 -10.66 27.13 -10.66
CA SER A 158 -10.55 27.55 -12.07
C SER A 158 -11.83 27.27 -12.87
N VAL A 159 -12.51 26.16 -12.63
CA VAL A 159 -13.80 25.85 -13.28
C VAL A 159 -14.89 26.84 -12.86
N GLU A 160 -14.95 27.21 -11.58
CA GLU A 160 -15.90 28.23 -11.09
C GLU A 160 -15.65 29.61 -11.73
N GLU A 161 -14.38 30.00 -11.89
CA GLU A 161 -13.99 31.24 -12.56
C GLU A 161 -14.35 31.22 -14.05
N LEU A 162 -14.07 30.11 -14.75
CA LEU A 162 -14.43 29.94 -16.15
C LEU A 162 -15.95 29.94 -16.36
N ASN A 163 -16.70 29.34 -15.44
CA ASN A 163 -18.16 29.33 -15.51
C ASN A 163 -18.75 30.74 -15.33
N SER A 164 -18.17 31.52 -14.41
CA SER A 164 -18.51 32.94 -14.22
C SER A 164 -18.20 33.77 -15.47
N THR A 165 -17.05 33.51 -16.10
CA THR A 165 -16.62 34.18 -17.34
C THR A 165 -17.54 33.82 -18.51
N ALA A 166 -17.94 32.56 -18.64
CA ALA A 166 -18.89 32.12 -19.65
C ALA A 166 -20.25 32.82 -19.49
N HIS A 167 -20.76 32.94 -18.27
CA HIS A 167 -22.00 33.70 -18.01
C HIS A 167 -21.88 35.18 -18.39
N LEU A 168 -20.74 35.81 -18.12
CA LEU A 168 -20.50 37.19 -18.54
C LEU A 168 -20.50 37.32 -20.07
N LEU A 169 -19.84 36.41 -20.80
CA LEU A 169 -19.84 36.39 -22.26
C LEU A 169 -21.25 36.25 -22.84
N GLY A 170 -22.08 35.36 -22.28
CA GLY A 170 -23.48 35.20 -22.68
C GLY A 170 -24.28 36.50 -22.47
N THR A 171 -24.07 37.18 -21.34
CA THR A 171 -24.72 38.46 -21.04
C THR A 171 -24.27 39.59 -21.97
N ILE A 172 -23.00 39.59 -22.39
CA ILE A 172 -22.49 40.56 -23.37
C ILE A 172 -23.09 40.28 -24.75
N ALA A 173 -23.19 39.01 -25.16
CA ALA A 173 -23.82 38.62 -26.41
C ALA A 173 -25.29 39.04 -26.48
N ASP A 174 -26.03 38.98 -25.36
CA ASP A 174 -27.42 39.47 -25.31
C ASP A 174 -27.55 40.97 -25.59
N LYS A 175 -26.50 41.76 -25.32
CA LYS A 175 -26.44 43.21 -25.51
C LYS A 175 -25.95 43.65 -26.90
N LEU A 176 -25.36 42.75 -27.68
CA LEU A 176 -25.07 42.94 -29.11
C LEU A 176 -26.35 42.84 -29.94
#